data_AF-A0A4D4KSV9-F1
#
_entry.id   AF-A0A4D4KSV9-F1
#
_cell.length_a   1.000
_cell.length_b   1.000
_cell.length_c   1.000
_cell.angle_alpha   90.00
_cell.angle_beta   90.00
_cell.angle_gamma   90.00
#
_symmetry.space_group_name_H-M   'P 1'
#
loop_
_entity.id
_entity.type
_entity.pdbx_description
1 polymer ?
#
loop_
_entity_poly.entity_id
_entity_poly.type
_entity_poly.pdbx_seq_one_letter_code
_entity_poly.pdbx_strand_id
1 'polypeptide(L)'
;MTRLDDLAARFGTPVYVYDLDEVAAAARDLLGALPAETELFYALKANPHPDVVAALRAVPGGRCRAEISSTGELDAALAGGFAGADCLYTGPGKTRASCVPPSAAASGSSPPTRSPTSSTSAPRPASTARPPTSCCASTARPGVPPPASA
;
A
#
# COMPACT_ATOMS: atom_id res chain seq x y z
N MET A 1 -8.26 38.59 0.94
CA MET A 1 -7.37 37.55 1.50
C MET A 1 -7.61 36.27 0.73
N THR A 2 -6.54 35.60 0.35
CA THR A 2 -6.64 34.31 -0.35
C THR A 2 -6.86 33.19 0.67
N ARG A 3 -7.40 32.04 0.22
CA ARG A 3 -7.60 30.86 1.08
C ARG A 3 -6.32 30.42 1.80
N LEU A 4 -5.15 30.65 1.19
CA LEU A 4 -3.85 30.33 1.79
C LEU A 4 -3.48 31.28 2.93
N ASP A 5 -3.80 32.57 2.81
CA ASP A 5 -3.57 33.56 3.87
C ASP A 5 -4.38 33.22 5.13
N ASP A 6 -5.64 32.80 4.95
CA ASP A 6 -6.52 32.41 6.05
C ASP A 6 -6.02 31.14 6.77
N LEU A 7 -5.51 30.16 6.01
CA LEU A 7 -4.91 28.95 6.57
C LEU A 7 -3.60 29.27 7.31
N ALA A 8 -2.75 30.14 6.76
CA ALA A 8 -1.52 30.57 7.41
C ALA A 8 -1.81 31.31 8.72
N ALA A 9 -2.82 32.19 8.73
CA ALA A 9 -3.25 32.89 9.95
C ALA A 9 -3.83 31.94 11.01
N ARG A 10 -4.58 30.91 10.58
CA ARG A 10 -5.23 29.94 11.46
C ARG A 10 -4.26 28.90 12.06
N PHE A 11 -3.34 28.37 11.25
CA PHE A 11 -2.48 27.24 11.63
C PHE A 11 -1.02 27.65 11.91
N GLY A 12 -0.62 28.87 11.57
CA GLY A 12 0.76 29.33 11.64
C GLY A 12 1.63 28.78 10.49
N THR A 13 2.87 29.24 10.42
CA THR A 13 3.84 28.82 9.39
C THR A 13 5.15 28.32 10.02
N PRO A 14 5.84 27.31 9.42
CA PRO A 14 5.54 26.68 8.14
C PRO A 14 4.41 25.63 8.23
N VAL A 15 3.54 25.61 7.22
CA VAL A 15 2.43 24.65 7.10
C VAL A 15 2.40 24.05 5.69
N TYR A 16 2.16 22.74 5.61
CA TYR A 16 1.85 22.07 4.35
C TYR A 16 0.33 22.03 4.18
N VAL A 17 -0.15 22.49 3.03
CA VAL A 17 -1.57 22.45 2.66
C VAL A 17 -1.72 21.54 1.46
N TYR A 18 -2.59 20.53 1.59
CA TYR A 18 -2.90 19.60 0.52
C TYR A 18 -4.32 19.85 0.02
N ASP A 19 -4.48 19.99 -1.29
CA ASP A 19 -5.78 19.92 -1.96
C ASP A 19 -6.01 18.48 -2.45
N LEU A 20 -6.86 17.75 -1.74
CA LEU A 20 -7.13 16.33 -2.07
C LEU A 20 -7.95 16.18 -3.34
N ASP A 21 -8.74 17.19 -3.72
CA ASP A 21 -9.50 17.17 -4.96
C ASP A 21 -8.55 17.30 -6.16
N GLU A 22 -7.51 18.12 -6.02
CA GLU A 22 -6.45 18.24 -7.04
C GLU A 22 -5.63 16.95 -7.17
N VAL A 23 -5.29 16.30 -6.05
CA VAL A 23 -4.64 14.97 -6.06
C VAL A 23 -5.49 13.95 -6.81
N ALA A 24 -6.78 13.88 -6.50
CA ALA A 24 -7.70 12.95 -7.16
C ALA A 24 -7.92 13.30 -8.64
N ALA A 25 -7.94 14.59 -9.00
CA ALA A 25 -8.03 15.05 -10.38
C ALA A 25 -6.79 14.64 -11.18
N ALA A 26 -5.59 14.89 -10.68
CA ALA A 26 -4.35 14.51 -11.34
C ALA A 26 -4.27 13.00 -11.61
N ALA A 27 -4.70 12.17 -10.64
CA ALA A 27 -4.77 10.73 -10.82
C ALA A 27 -5.79 10.30 -11.89
N ARG A 28 -6.97 10.93 -11.91
CA ARG A 28 -8.00 10.68 -12.94
C ARG A 28 -7.52 11.07 -14.33
N ASP A 29 -6.88 12.24 -14.45
CA ASP A 29 -6.39 12.74 -15.73
C ASP A 29 -5.30 11.83 -16.31
N LEU A 30 -4.37 11.38 -15.45
CA LEU A 30 -3.35 10.40 -15.85
C LEU A 30 -3.98 9.07 -16.30
N LEU A 31 -4.91 8.52 -15.51
CA LEU A 31 -5.58 7.25 -15.84
C LEU A 31 -6.47 7.36 -17.07
N GLY A 32 -7.01 8.54 -17.36
CA GLY A 32 -7.81 8.83 -18.56
C GLY A 32 -6.98 8.93 -19.83
N ALA A 33 -5.70 9.29 -19.71
CA ALA A 33 -4.76 9.32 -20.84
C ALA A 33 -4.15 7.94 -21.15
N LEU A 34 -4.34 6.95 -20.29
CA LEU A 34 -3.75 5.61 -20.39
C LEU A 34 -4.80 4.55 -20.81
N PRO A 35 -4.37 3.44 -21.45
CA PRO A 35 -5.26 2.30 -21.74
C PRO A 35 -5.96 1.78 -20.49
N ALA A 36 -7.18 1.27 -20.63
CA ALA A 36 -8.03 0.85 -19.51
C ALA A 36 -7.41 -0.27 -18.65
N GLU A 37 -6.52 -1.05 -19.24
CA GLU A 37 -5.82 -2.18 -18.61
C GLU A 37 -4.64 -1.74 -17.74
N THR A 38 -4.27 -0.46 -17.77
CA THR A 38 -3.14 0.06 -16.99
C THR A 38 -3.53 0.25 -15.53
N GLU A 39 -2.69 -0.25 -14.61
CA GLU A 39 -2.77 0.05 -13.18
C GLU A 39 -1.71 1.09 -12.80
N LEU A 40 -2.11 2.07 -12.01
CA LEU A 40 -1.23 3.09 -11.45
C LEU A 40 -0.76 2.65 -10.07
N PHE A 41 0.56 2.62 -9.87
CA PHE A 41 1.17 2.36 -8.57
C PHE A 41 1.77 3.66 -8.02
N TYR A 42 1.13 4.25 -7.02
CA TYR A 42 1.62 5.45 -6.37
C TYR A 42 2.76 5.12 -5.40
N ALA A 43 3.90 5.76 -5.59
CA ALA A 43 5.06 5.58 -4.74
C ALA A 43 4.94 6.33 -3.41
N LEU A 44 4.76 5.62 -2.30
CA LEU A 44 4.54 6.24 -0.98
C LEU A 44 5.74 7.04 -0.46
N LYS A 45 6.96 6.72 -0.93
CA LYS A 45 8.16 7.53 -0.66
C LYS A 45 8.03 9.00 -1.08
N ALA A 46 7.12 9.31 -2.01
CA ALA A 46 6.88 10.70 -2.42
C ALA A 46 6.11 11.48 -1.35
N ASN A 47 5.03 10.91 -0.82
CA ASN A 47 4.26 11.46 0.29
C ASN A 47 3.40 10.36 0.95
N PRO A 48 3.75 9.89 2.16
CA PRO A 48 3.01 8.83 2.84
C PRO A 48 1.81 9.34 3.66
N HIS A 49 1.34 10.57 3.44
CA HIS A 49 0.23 11.12 4.22
C HIS A 49 -1.07 10.30 4.01
N PRO A 50 -1.71 9.77 5.08
CA PRO A 50 -2.85 8.87 4.95
C PRO A 50 -4.01 9.43 4.14
N ASP A 51 -4.30 10.73 4.26
CA ASP A 51 -5.39 11.36 3.51
C ASP A 51 -5.10 11.48 2.01
N VAL A 52 -3.83 11.66 1.62
CA VAL A 52 -3.41 11.65 0.20
C VAL A 52 -3.56 10.25 -0.36
N VAL A 53 -3.10 9.26 0.40
CA VAL A 53 -3.21 7.83 0.06
C VAL A 53 -4.69 7.42 -0.07
N ALA A 54 -5.55 7.85 0.85
CA ALA A 54 -6.98 7.60 0.82
C ALA A 54 -7.66 8.28 -0.39
N ALA A 55 -7.29 9.51 -0.71
CA ALA A 55 -7.80 10.22 -1.89
C ALA A 55 -7.45 9.48 -3.19
N LEU A 56 -6.21 9.00 -3.32
CA LEU A 56 -5.76 8.20 -4.47
C LEU A 56 -6.51 6.86 -4.57
N ARG A 57 -6.74 6.19 -3.44
CA ARG A 57 -7.53 4.95 -3.38
C ARG A 57 -8.98 5.17 -3.82
N ALA A 58 -9.56 6.32 -3.49
CA ALA A 58 -10.95 6.65 -3.80
C ALA A 58 -11.18 6.98 -5.28
N VAL A 59 -10.12 7.08 -6.09
CA VAL A 59 -10.23 7.34 -7.53
C VAL A 59 -11.09 6.25 -8.21
N PRO A 60 -12.10 6.64 -9.01
CA PRO A 60 -12.99 5.69 -9.67
C PRO A 60 -12.24 4.67 -10.54
N GLY A 61 -12.79 3.46 -10.58
CA GLY A 61 -12.22 2.33 -11.33
C GLY A 61 -11.24 1.46 -10.53
N GLY A 62 -10.81 1.89 -9.33
CA GLY A 62 -9.95 1.07 -8.46
C GLY A 62 -8.59 0.73 -9.09
N ARG A 63 -8.16 1.54 -10.06
CA ARG A 63 -6.93 1.34 -10.85
C ARG A 63 -5.70 1.98 -10.21
N CYS A 64 -5.85 2.59 -9.04
CA CYS A 64 -4.73 3.14 -8.27
C CYS A 64 -4.40 2.21 -7.11
N ARG A 65 -3.13 1.85 -6.98
CA ARG A 65 -2.54 0.95 -5.97
C ARG A 65 -1.36 1.62 -5.29
N ALA A 66 -0.90 1.03 -4.19
CA ALA A 66 0.23 1.54 -3.41
C ALA A 66 1.53 0.83 -3.78
N GLU A 67 2.61 1.60 -3.95
CA GLU A 67 3.99 1.11 -4.05
C GLU A 67 4.76 1.51 -2.80
N ILE A 68 5.35 0.52 -2.14
CA ILE A 68 6.02 0.68 -0.85
C ILE A 68 7.44 0.10 -0.91
N SER A 69 8.33 0.67 -0.13
CA SER A 69 9.73 0.25 -0.01
C SER A 69 10.16 -0.13 1.42
N SER A 70 9.30 0.17 2.40
CA SER A 70 9.53 -0.04 3.82
C SER A 70 8.25 -0.47 4.55
N THR A 71 8.39 -0.99 5.77
CA THR A 71 7.24 -1.33 6.63
C THR A 71 6.50 -0.09 7.13
N GLY A 72 7.18 1.05 7.33
CA GLY A 72 6.50 2.31 7.70
C GLY A 72 5.59 2.83 6.60
N GLU A 73 5.96 2.63 5.33
CA GLU A 73 5.07 2.94 4.19
C GLU A 73 3.93 1.94 4.09
N LEU A 74 4.13 0.67 4.46
CA LEU A 74 3.02 -0.28 4.56
C LEU A 74 1.99 0.20 5.59
N ASP A 75 2.43 0.66 6.76
CA ASP A 75 1.52 1.18 7.79
C ASP A 75 0.72 2.39 7.28
N ALA A 76 1.36 3.30 6.55
CA ALA A 76 0.68 4.42 5.89
C ALA A 76 -0.32 3.97 4.81
N ALA A 77 0.04 2.97 4.00
CA ALA A 77 -0.85 2.40 2.99
C ALA A 77 -2.11 1.78 3.63
N LEU A 78 -1.92 1.02 4.71
CA LEU A 78 -3.02 0.42 5.48
C LEU A 78 -3.90 1.49 6.13
N ALA A 79 -3.30 2.56 6.68
CA ALA A 79 -4.04 3.69 7.25
C ALA A 79 -4.87 4.44 6.20
N GLY A 80 -4.37 4.54 4.97
CA GLY A 80 -5.12 5.07 3.81
C GLY A 80 -6.15 4.10 3.22
N GLY A 81 -6.33 2.91 3.82
CA GLY A 81 -7.35 1.93 3.47
C GLY A 81 -6.97 0.92 2.38
N PHE A 82 -5.73 0.91 1.91
CA PHE A 82 -5.27 -0.16 1.01
C PHE A 82 -5.20 -1.48 1.77
N ALA A 83 -5.51 -2.60 1.10
CA ALA A 83 -5.17 -3.90 1.63
C ALA A 83 -3.68 -4.18 1.35
N GLY A 84 -3.02 -4.95 2.22
CA GLY A 84 -1.63 -5.38 1.96
C GLY A 84 -1.47 -6.15 0.65
N ALA A 85 -2.55 -6.80 0.17
CA ALA A 85 -2.58 -7.47 -1.14
C ALA A 85 -2.57 -6.52 -2.34
N ASP A 86 -2.96 -5.25 -2.14
CA ASP A 86 -2.97 -4.21 -3.16
C ASP A 86 -1.64 -3.43 -3.19
N CYS A 87 -0.68 -3.79 -2.34
CA CYS A 87 0.59 -3.10 -2.21
C CYS A 87 1.70 -3.83 -2.99
N LEU A 88 2.41 -3.09 -3.84
CA LEU A 88 3.62 -3.54 -4.50
C LEU A 88 4.83 -3.18 -3.63
N TYR A 89 5.49 -4.18 -3.06
CA TYR A 89 6.71 -3.96 -2.30
C TYR A 89 7.92 -3.96 -3.25
N THR A 90 8.60 -2.83 -3.40
CA THR A 90 9.85 -2.69 -4.17
C THR A 90 11.04 -2.42 -3.25
N GLY A 91 12.27 -2.67 -3.72
CA GLY A 91 13.50 -2.37 -2.96
C GLY A 91 14.48 -3.54 -2.89
N PRO A 92 15.81 -3.27 -2.95
CA PRO A 92 16.86 -4.29 -2.98
C PRO A 92 17.19 -4.90 -1.61
N GLY A 93 16.70 -4.31 -0.52
CA GLY A 93 16.99 -4.70 0.87
C GLY A 93 15.98 -5.68 1.49
N LYS A 94 15.24 -6.45 0.68
CA LYS A 94 14.22 -7.39 1.20
C LYS A 94 14.87 -8.53 1.99
N THR A 95 14.94 -8.38 3.30
CA THR A 95 15.19 -9.51 4.20
C THR A 95 13.94 -10.38 4.23
N ARG A 96 14.12 -11.72 4.27
CA ARG A 96 13.03 -12.72 4.26
C ARG A 96 11.91 -12.47 5.29
N ALA A 97 12.21 -11.73 6.35
CA ALA A 97 11.27 -11.32 7.40
C ALA A 97 10.24 -10.27 6.96
N SER A 98 10.55 -9.41 5.98
CA SER A 98 9.65 -8.34 5.50
C SER A 98 8.58 -8.82 4.51
N CYS A 99 8.80 -9.97 3.86
CA CYS A 99 7.86 -10.57 2.92
C CYS A 99 6.79 -11.44 3.60
N VAL A 100 6.88 -11.63 4.92
CA VAL A 100 5.85 -12.34 5.70
C VAL A 100 4.91 -11.27 6.25
N PRO A 101 3.64 -11.20 5.83
CA PRO A 101 2.68 -10.33 6.49
C PRO A 101 2.63 -10.73 7.98
N PRO A 102 2.56 -9.78 8.93
CA PRO A 102 2.37 -10.13 10.33
C PRO A 102 1.11 -10.99 10.41
N SER A 103 1.27 -12.26 10.80
CA SER A 103 0.13 -13.14 11.05
C SER A 103 -0.74 -12.45 12.09
N ALA A 104 -2.01 -12.24 11.75
CA ALA A 104 -3.00 -11.60 12.59
C ALA A 104 -2.84 -12.04 14.06
N ALA A 105 -2.36 -11.13 14.91
CA ALA A 105 -2.54 -11.25 16.33
C ALA A 105 -4.03 -11.07 16.59
N ALA A 106 -4.73 -12.18 16.76
CA ALA A 106 -6.10 -12.21 17.23
C ALA A 106 -6.15 -11.55 18.61
N SER A 107 -6.65 -10.32 18.68
CA SER A 107 -7.10 -9.70 19.92
C SER A 107 -8.45 -10.29 20.34
N GLY A 108 -8.41 -11.55 20.78
CA GLY A 108 -9.48 -12.19 21.53
C GLY A 108 -9.02 -12.38 22.97
N SER A 109 -9.35 -11.43 23.85
CA SER A 109 -9.16 -11.57 25.29
C SER A 109 -9.97 -12.76 25.82
N SER A 110 -9.31 -13.79 26.33
CA SER A 110 -9.84 -14.83 27.24
C SER A 110 -9.45 -14.45 28.69
N PRO A 111 -10.07 -14.95 29.79
CA PRO A 111 -10.06 -16.38 30.20
C PRO A 111 -11.22 -16.79 31.18
N PRO A 112 -11.12 -17.84 32.02
CA PRO A 112 -11.06 -19.28 31.72
C PRO A 112 -12.09 -20.12 32.51
N THR A 113 -12.46 -21.32 32.04
CA THR A 113 -12.89 -22.41 32.96
C THR A 113 -12.53 -23.81 32.44
N ARG A 114 -12.22 -24.65 33.43
CA ARG A 114 -11.47 -25.92 33.47
C ARG A 114 -12.03 -27.15 32.72
N SER A 115 -11.10 -27.82 32.03
CA SER A 115 -10.71 -29.26 32.14
C SER A 115 -11.68 -30.35 31.58
N PRO A 116 -11.26 -31.64 31.45
CA PRO A 116 -10.89 -32.22 30.16
C PRO A 116 -11.49 -33.62 29.88
N THR A 117 -11.91 -33.97 28.66
CA THR A 117 -12.04 -35.40 28.29
C THR A 117 -12.06 -35.68 26.78
N SER A 118 -11.30 -36.71 26.44
CA SER A 118 -11.44 -37.69 25.34
C SER A 118 -11.41 -37.26 23.87
N SER A 119 -10.28 -37.60 23.25
CA SER A 119 -10.10 -38.24 21.93
C SER A 119 -11.32 -38.37 21.03
N THR A 120 -11.25 -37.80 19.83
CA THR A 120 -11.78 -38.38 18.58
C THR A 120 -11.05 -37.72 17.39
N SER A 121 -10.86 -38.53 16.34
CA SER A 121 -10.02 -38.31 15.18
C SER A 121 -10.16 -36.96 14.47
N ALA A 122 -9.02 -36.48 13.97
CA ALA A 122 -8.91 -35.31 13.13
C ALA A 122 -9.55 -35.54 11.74
N PRO A 123 -10.44 -34.66 11.27
CA PRO A 123 -10.59 -34.43 9.85
C PRO A 123 -9.60 -33.34 9.42
N ARG A 124 -8.80 -33.64 8.39
CA ARG A 124 -7.99 -32.64 7.65
C ARG A 124 -8.94 -31.55 7.14
N PRO A 125 -8.75 -30.25 7.43
CA PRO A 125 -9.39 -29.21 6.66
C PRO A 125 -8.68 -29.14 5.30
N ALA A 126 -9.34 -29.67 4.27
CA ALA A 126 -9.10 -29.27 2.89
C ALA A 126 -9.60 -27.82 2.74
N SER A 127 -8.67 -26.87 2.87
CA SER A 127 -8.87 -25.50 2.41
C SER A 127 -7.51 -24.99 1.97
N THR A 128 -7.19 -25.19 0.70
CA THR A 128 -6.11 -24.46 0.02
C THR A 128 -6.57 -23.02 -0.17
N ALA A 129 -6.60 -22.26 0.92
CA ALA A 129 -6.54 -20.81 0.85
C ALA A 129 -5.11 -20.47 0.40
N ARG A 130 -4.97 -20.10 -0.87
CA ARG A 130 -3.73 -19.58 -1.44
C ARG A 130 -3.28 -18.39 -0.58
N PRO A 131 -2.08 -18.41 0.02
CA PRO A 131 -1.61 -17.27 0.81
C PRO A 131 -1.59 -16.01 -0.08
N PRO A 132 -1.85 -14.80 0.47
CA PRO A 132 -1.81 -13.58 -0.30
C PRO A 132 -0.45 -13.51 -0.97
N THR A 133 -0.46 -13.49 -2.30
CA THR A 133 0.77 -13.44 -3.07
C THR A 133 1.27 -12.02 -2.91
N SER A 134 2.25 -11.80 -2.02
CA SER A 134 3.02 -10.57 -2.02
C SER A 134 3.60 -10.44 -3.43
N CYS A 135 3.10 -9.47 -4.21
CA CYS A 135 3.60 -9.21 -5.55
C CYS A 135 4.98 -8.58 -5.42
N CYS A 136 5.99 -9.43 -5.24
CA CYS A 136 7.38 -9.01 -5.27
C CYS A 136 7.83 -8.88 -6.73
N ALA A 137 7.94 -7.65 -7.24
CA ALA A 137 8.55 -7.41 -8.55
C ALA A 137 10.08 -7.36 -8.44
N SER A 138 10.77 -7.95 -9.42
CA SER A 138 12.22 -7.82 -9.60
C SER A 138 12.47 -6.75 -10.67
N THR A 139 13.26 -5.72 -10.34
CA THR A 139 13.65 -4.69 -11.30
C THR A 139 14.83 -5.19 -12.13
N ALA A 140 14.63 -5.43 -13.43
CA ALA A 140 15.73 -5.64 -14.37
C ALA A 140 16.33 -4.29 -14.78
N ARG A 141 17.67 -4.16 -14.79
CA ARG A 141 18.32 -3.01 -15.44
C ARG A 141 18.30 -3.24 -16.95
N PRO A 142 17.74 -2.33 -17.77
CA PRO A 142 17.93 -2.40 -19.21
C PRO A 142 19.43 -2.30 -19.51
N GLY A 143 19.97 -3.24 -20.28
CA GLY A 143 21.37 -3.18 -20.71
C GLY A 143 21.58 -1.96 -21.61
N VAL A 144 22.61 -1.16 -21.30
CA VAL A 144 23.12 -0.15 -22.25
C VAL A 144 23.82 -0.94 -23.37
N PRO A 145 23.42 -0.81 -24.64
CA PRO A 145 24.12 -1.49 -25.73
C PRO A 145 25.58 -0.97 -25.79
N PRO A 146 26.57 -1.86 -26.03
CA PRO A 146 27.95 -1.43 -26.15
C PRO A 146 28.11 -0.42 -27.30
N PRO A 147 29.02 0.57 -27.19
CA PRO A 147 29.27 1.49 -28.30
C PRO A 147 29.70 0.71 -29.54
N ALA A 148 29.14 1.05 -30.70
CA ALA A 148 29.54 0.46 -31.97
C ALA A 148 31.01 0.81 -32.23
N SER A 149 31.87 -0.22 -32.31
CA SER A 149 33.25 -0.06 -32.73
C SER A 149 33.30 0.49 -34.15
N ALA A 150 33.99 1.62 -34.33
CA ALA A 150 34.34 2.18 -35.63
C ALA A 150 35.59 1.51 -36.22
#